data_AF-A0A812K2V2-F1
#
_entry.id   AF-A0A812K2V2-F1
#
_cell.length_a   1.000
_cell.length_b   1.000
_cell.length_c   1.000
_cell.angle_alpha   90.00
_cell.angle_beta   90.00
_cell.angle_gamma   90.00
#
_symmetry.space_group_name_H-M   'P 1'
#
loop_
_entity.id
_entity.type
_entity.pdbx_description
1 polymer ?
#
loop_
_entity_poly.entity_id
_entity_poly.type
_entity_poly.pdbx_seq_one_letter_code
_entity_poly.pdbx_strand_id
1 'polypeptide(L)'
;MIESDLKEQVSVRTKAAFKELIMDGRRAVGLKYADEEGNLHSLRGNVVLAAGGYANDHADRSLLDRFAPDLAKLPTTNGPFATGDVIKALLSQDISAQTTLMDKVQIHPTGFIEVKQPNFHTKFLAPEALR
;
A
#
# COMPACT_ATOMS: atom_id res chain seq x y z
N MET A 1 -12.81 13.84 15.11
CA MET A 1 -12.18 15.17 15.21
C MET A 1 -11.94 15.81 13.83
N ILE A 2 -11.73 15.06 12.73
CA ILE A 2 -11.82 15.61 11.36
C ILE A 2 -13.21 15.35 10.77
N GLU A 3 -13.74 14.15 10.98
CA GLU A 3 -15.07 13.77 10.51
C GLU A 3 -16.22 14.51 11.18
N SER A 4 -16.05 15.29 12.25
CA SER A 4 -17.15 16.08 12.83
C SER A 4 -17.33 17.41 12.12
N ASP A 5 -16.23 18.01 11.64
CA ASP A 5 -16.18 19.42 11.28
C ASP A 5 -16.26 19.62 9.75
N LEU A 6 -16.03 18.56 8.97
CA LEU A 6 -15.99 18.59 7.50
C LEU A 6 -16.91 17.57 6.83
N LYS A 7 -17.93 17.04 7.53
CA LYS A 7 -18.80 15.95 7.00
C LYS A 7 -19.40 16.24 5.63
N GLU A 8 -19.72 17.49 5.34
CA GLU A 8 -20.33 17.88 4.07
C GLU A 8 -19.31 18.02 2.93
N GLN A 9 -18.02 18.08 3.23
CA GLN A 9 -16.94 18.30 2.26
C GLN A 9 -16.06 17.06 2.05
N VAL A 10 -15.99 16.17 3.05
CA VAL A 10 -15.12 15.00 3.04
C VAL A 10 -15.93 13.74 3.35
N SER A 11 -15.76 12.73 2.50
CA SER A 11 -16.25 11.38 2.77
C SER A 11 -15.07 10.42 2.87
N VAL A 12 -15.10 9.55 3.89
CA VAL A 12 -14.11 8.49 4.10
C VAL A 12 -14.82 7.16 3.86
N ARG A 13 -14.24 6.32 3.00
CA ARG A 13 -14.72 4.96 2.73
C ARG A 13 -13.64 3.98 3.12
N THR A 14 -13.92 3.16 4.13
CA THR A 14 -13.06 2.03 4.50
C THR A 14 -13.43 0.80 3.68
N LYS A 15 -12.56 -0.21 3.68
CA LYS A 15 -12.76 -1.46 2.92
C LYS A 15 -13.02 -1.23 1.42
N ALA A 16 -12.38 -0.19 0.87
CA ALA A 16 -12.46 0.19 -0.54
C ALA A 16 -11.08 -0.01 -1.19
N ALA A 17 -10.87 -1.16 -1.82
CA ALA A 17 -9.59 -1.54 -2.39
C ALA A 17 -9.45 -1.00 -3.83
N PHE A 18 -8.44 -0.17 -4.09
CA PHE A 18 -8.13 0.33 -5.44
C PHE A 18 -7.92 -0.82 -6.44
N LYS A 19 -8.41 -0.66 -7.67
CA LYS A 19 -8.23 -1.63 -8.75
C LYS A 19 -7.56 -1.03 -9.98
N GLU A 20 -8.09 0.08 -10.49
CA GLU A 20 -7.56 0.69 -11.71
C GLU A 20 -7.80 2.19 -11.78
N LEU A 21 -6.99 2.89 -12.58
CA LEU A 21 -7.27 4.26 -12.96
C LEU A 21 -8.24 4.26 -14.16
N ILE A 22 -9.14 5.23 -14.17
CA ILE A 22 -9.95 5.52 -15.34
C ILE A 22 -9.19 6.56 -16.16
N MET A 23 -8.83 6.20 -17.39
CA MET A 23 -8.03 7.05 -18.28
C MET A 23 -8.89 7.63 -19.41
N ASP A 24 -8.65 8.89 -19.74
CA ASP A 24 -9.11 9.56 -20.96
C ASP A 24 -7.88 9.98 -21.76
N GLY A 25 -7.53 9.17 -22.77
CA GLY A 25 -6.22 9.22 -23.41
C GLY A 25 -5.09 9.07 -22.38
N ARG A 26 -4.27 10.11 -22.23
CA ARG A 26 -3.15 10.14 -21.26
C ARG A 26 -3.51 10.76 -19.90
N ARG A 27 -4.77 11.14 -19.68
CA ARG A 27 -5.20 11.82 -18.46
C ARG A 27 -5.98 10.86 -17.55
N ALA A 28 -5.57 10.75 -16.28
CA ALA A 28 -6.40 10.10 -15.26
C ALA A 28 -7.61 10.99 -14.94
N VAL A 29 -8.81 10.42 -15.05
CA VAL A 29 -10.10 11.11 -14.83
C VAL A 29 -10.95 10.45 -13.75
N GLY A 30 -10.40 9.45 -13.07
CA GLY A 30 -11.08 8.72 -12.01
C GLY A 30 -10.35 7.45 -11.62
N LEU A 31 -11.00 6.65 -10.79
CA LEU A 31 -10.53 5.34 -10.37
C LEU A 31 -11.68 4.35 -10.23
N LYS A 32 -11.36 3.06 -10.25
CA LYS A 32 -12.24 2.01 -9.77
C LYS A 32 -11.71 1.39 -8.49
N TYR A 33 -12.62 1.02 -7.59
CA TYR A 33 -12.31 0.32 -6.36
C TYR A 33 -13.30 -0.83 -6.14
N ALA A 34 -12.90 -1.84 -5.38
CA ALA A 34 -13.79 -2.90 -4.91
C ALA A 34 -14.19 -2.65 -3.46
N ASP A 35 -15.47 -2.83 -3.11
CA ASP A 35 -15.94 -2.83 -1.72
C ASP A 35 -15.61 -4.16 -1.00
N GLU A 36 -16.09 -4.31 0.24
CA GLU A 36 -15.87 -5.52 1.04
C GLU A 36 -16.52 -6.77 0.42
N GLU A 37 -17.66 -6.60 -0.26
CA GLU A 37 -18.33 -7.69 -0.98
C GLU A 37 -17.69 -7.98 -2.35
N GLY A 38 -16.71 -7.17 -2.77
CA GLY A 38 -16.01 -7.31 -4.05
C GLY A 38 -16.70 -6.63 -5.23
N ASN A 39 -17.77 -5.88 -5.00
CA ASN A 39 -18.43 -5.13 -6.08
C ASN A 39 -17.54 -3.98 -6.54
N LEU A 40 -17.46 -3.79 -7.85
CA LEU A 40 -16.67 -2.72 -8.46
C LEU A 40 -17.47 -1.42 -8.52
N HIS A 41 -16.87 -0.36 -8.01
CA HIS A 41 -17.39 1.00 -8.03
C HIS A 41 -16.45 1.91 -8.82
N SER A 42 -17.00 2.95 -9.44
CA SER A 42 -16.23 3.95 -10.19
C SER A 42 -16.44 5.34 -9.61
N LEU A 43 -15.36 6.09 -9.44
CA LEU A 43 -15.39 7.50 -9.04
C LEU A 43 -14.64 8.33 -10.07
N ARG A 44 -15.23 9.46 -10.50
CA ARG A 44 -14.59 10.40 -11.43
C ARG A 44 -14.10 11.63 -10.68
N GLY A 45 -12.97 12.17 -11.12
CA GLY A 45 -12.32 13.32 -10.51
C GLY A 45 -10.80 13.24 -10.59
N ASN A 46 -10.14 14.20 -9.94
CA ASN A 46 -8.69 14.15 -9.77
C ASN A 46 -8.33 13.05 -8.78
N VAL A 47 -7.27 12.29 -9.07
CA VAL A 47 -6.82 11.17 -8.25
C VAL A 47 -5.48 11.50 -7.63
N VAL A 48 -5.37 11.34 -6.32
CA VAL A 48 -4.11 11.41 -5.58
C VAL A 48 -3.83 10.03 -5.01
N LEU A 49 -2.67 9.46 -5.33
CA LEU A 49 -2.25 8.17 -4.83
C LEU A 49 -1.43 8.35 -3.56
N ALA A 50 -1.98 7.91 -2.43
CA ALA A 50 -1.35 7.98 -1.10
C ALA A 50 -1.42 6.62 -0.39
N ALA A 51 -1.17 5.54 -1.13
CA ALA A 51 -1.44 4.15 -0.70
C ALA A 51 -0.28 3.48 0.07
N GLY A 52 0.77 4.22 0.43
CA GLY A 52 1.93 3.67 1.12
C GLY A 52 2.88 2.88 0.22
N GLY A 53 3.73 2.05 0.84
CA GLY A 53 4.79 1.28 0.18
C GLY A 53 4.49 -0.21 0.01
N TYR A 54 5.54 -1.00 -0.26
CA TYR A 54 5.49 -2.44 -0.54
C TYR A 54 6.39 -3.29 0.37
N ALA A 55 6.90 -2.72 1.47
CA ALA A 55 7.88 -3.38 2.34
C ALA A 55 7.29 -4.49 3.24
N ASN A 56 6.03 -4.86 3.06
CA ASN A 56 5.41 -6.08 3.61
C ASN A 56 4.78 -6.94 2.51
N ASP A 57 5.19 -6.77 1.26
CA ASP A 57 4.72 -7.58 0.16
C ASP A 57 5.48 -8.91 0.11
N HIS A 58 4.89 -9.97 0.69
CA HIS A 58 5.46 -11.32 0.72
C HIS A 58 4.59 -12.34 -0.04
N ALA A 59 3.71 -11.86 -0.93
CA ALA A 59 2.90 -12.73 -1.79
C ALA A 59 3.74 -13.34 -2.92
N ASP A 60 3.22 -14.37 -3.59
CA ASP A 60 3.86 -14.93 -4.78
C ASP A 60 4.06 -13.84 -5.85
N ARG A 61 5.30 -13.73 -6.36
CA ARG A 61 5.73 -12.66 -7.30
C ARG A 61 5.58 -11.27 -6.70
N SER A 62 5.92 -11.13 -5.43
CA SER A 62 5.92 -9.84 -4.73
C SER A 62 6.86 -8.82 -5.38
N LEU A 63 6.64 -7.55 -5.06
CA LEU A 63 7.54 -6.45 -5.38
C LEU A 63 8.89 -6.62 -4.66
N LEU A 64 8.92 -7.20 -3.45
CA LEU A 64 10.16 -7.53 -2.76
C LEU A 64 10.94 -8.61 -3.52
N ASP A 65 10.31 -9.71 -3.93
CA ASP A 65 10.98 -10.75 -4.73
C ASP A 65 11.51 -10.21 -6.06
N ARG A 66 10.77 -9.28 -6.67
CA ARG A 66 11.13 -8.71 -7.96
C ARG A 66 12.29 -7.72 -7.87
N PHE A 67 12.30 -6.84 -6.87
CA PHE A 67 13.20 -5.68 -6.84
C PHE A 67 14.25 -5.73 -5.72
N ALA A 68 14.00 -6.47 -4.65
CA ALA A 68 14.91 -6.60 -3.51
C ALA A 68 14.86 -8.02 -2.89
N PRO A 69 15.15 -9.08 -3.66
CA PRO A 69 14.92 -10.48 -3.26
C PRO A 69 15.67 -10.90 -1.98
N ASP A 70 16.85 -10.31 -1.73
CA ASP A 70 17.64 -10.58 -0.51
C ASP A 70 16.91 -10.12 0.76
N LEU A 71 15.98 -9.17 0.63
CA LEU A 71 15.25 -8.58 1.75
C LEU A 71 13.89 -9.25 1.99
N ALA A 72 13.39 -10.04 1.03
CA ALA A 72 12.08 -10.71 1.14
C ALA A 72 11.98 -11.68 2.32
N LYS A 73 13.12 -12.14 2.86
CA LYS A 73 13.21 -13.04 4.02
C LYS A 73 13.28 -12.31 5.37
N LEU A 74 13.49 -10.99 5.36
CA LEU A 74 13.60 -10.23 6.58
C LEU A 74 12.23 -9.96 7.19
N PRO A 75 12.13 -9.87 8.52
CA PRO A 75 10.92 -9.38 9.16
C PRO A 75 10.65 -7.92 8.77
N THR A 76 9.41 -7.46 8.92
CA THR A 76 9.00 -6.10 8.57
C THR A 76 8.44 -5.37 9.77
N THR A 77 8.53 -4.04 9.79
CA THR A 77 7.82 -3.19 10.76
C THR A 77 6.49 -2.66 10.23
N ASN A 78 6.20 -2.92 8.97
CA ASN A 78 5.03 -2.39 8.28
C ASN A 78 3.78 -3.23 8.59
N GLY A 79 2.62 -2.58 8.57
CA GLY A 79 1.34 -3.27 8.69
C GLY A 79 1.04 -4.17 7.48
N PRO A 80 0.04 -5.07 7.60
CA PRO A 80 -0.37 -6.00 6.54
C PRO A 80 -0.84 -5.32 5.24
N PHE A 81 -1.11 -4.02 5.28
CA PHE A 81 -1.57 -3.21 4.14
C PHE A 81 -0.45 -2.69 3.24
N ALA A 82 0.83 -2.78 3.65
CA ALA A 82 1.96 -2.22 2.91
C ALA A 82 2.46 -3.17 1.81
N THR A 83 1.56 -3.57 0.90
CA THR A 83 1.79 -4.59 -0.14
C THR A 83 2.02 -4.02 -1.54
N GLY A 84 1.99 -2.68 -1.69
CA GLY A 84 2.23 -2.00 -2.95
C GLY A 84 1.13 -2.21 -4.01
N ASP A 85 -0.11 -2.44 -3.60
CA ASP A 85 -1.22 -2.78 -4.52
C ASP A 85 -1.40 -1.76 -5.65
N VAL A 86 -1.32 -0.46 -5.34
CA VAL A 86 -1.39 0.60 -6.35
C VAL A 86 -0.22 0.53 -7.33
N ILE A 87 1.01 0.27 -6.84
CA ILE A 87 2.19 0.13 -7.71
C ILE A 87 1.99 -1.04 -8.67
N LYS A 88 1.56 -2.20 -8.17
CA LYS A 88 1.26 -3.39 -8.99
C LYS A 88 0.21 -3.07 -10.04
N ALA A 89 -0.89 -2.44 -9.64
CA ALA A 89 -2.00 -2.10 -10.53
C ALA A 89 -1.60 -1.09 -11.62
N LEU A 90 -0.75 -0.11 -11.30
CA LEU A 90 -0.23 0.83 -12.29
C LEU A 90 0.73 0.15 -13.28
N LEU A 91 1.57 -0.76 -12.81
CA LEU A 91 2.50 -1.52 -13.65
C LEU A 91 1.80 -2.55 -14.55
N SER A 92 0.59 -3.00 -14.17
CA SER A 92 -0.20 -3.96 -14.97
C SER A 92 -1.14 -3.29 -15.98
N GLN A 93 -1.50 -2.03 -15.76
CA GLN A 93 -2.33 -1.28 -16.68
C GLN A 93 -1.52 -0.82 -17.89
N ASP A 94 -2.15 -0.74 -19.07
CA ASP A 94 -1.54 -0.17 -20.27
C ASP A 94 -1.52 1.37 -20.19
N ILE A 95 -0.70 1.86 -19.25
CA ILE A 95 -0.46 3.28 -19.00
C ILE A 95 1.04 3.53 -18.95
N SER A 96 1.47 4.74 -19.28
CA SER A 96 2.90 5.11 -19.25
C SER A 96 3.45 5.36 -17.83
N ALA A 97 2.99 4.59 -16.83
CA ALA A 97 3.49 4.69 -15.47
C ALA A 97 4.91 4.11 -15.38
N GLN A 98 5.78 4.79 -14.65
CA GLN A 98 7.16 4.36 -14.42
C GLN A 98 7.43 4.37 -12.92
N THR A 99 8.25 3.42 -12.48
CA THR A 99 8.76 3.38 -11.12
C THR A 99 10.24 3.75 -11.12
N THR A 100 10.73 4.27 -10.00
CA THR A 100 12.14 4.59 -9.82
C THR A 100 12.59 4.09 -8.45
N LEU A 101 13.84 3.66 -8.35
CA LEU A 101 14.48 3.24 -7.09
C LEU A 101 13.71 2.12 -6.35
N MET A 102 13.03 1.24 -7.08
CA MET A 102 12.32 0.09 -6.49
C MET A 102 13.27 -0.91 -5.83
N ASP A 103 14.57 -0.85 -6.09
CA ASP A 103 15.60 -1.65 -5.43
C ASP A 103 16.11 -1.02 -4.11
N LYS A 104 15.69 0.21 -3.79
CA LYS A 104 16.13 0.96 -2.60
C LYS A 104 15.14 0.80 -1.45
N VAL A 105 15.17 -0.36 -0.80
CA VAL A 105 14.39 -0.64 0.40
C VAL A 105 15.22 -0.34 1.66
N GLN A 106 14.67 0.46 2.57
CA GLN A 106 15.32 0.79 3.84
C GLN A 106 15.08 -0.32 4.88
N ILE A 107 16.15 -0.71 5.57
CA ILE A 107 16.11 -1.66 6.69
C ILE A 107 16.32 -0.87 7.98
N HIS A 108 15.40 -1.04 8.95
CA HIS A 108 15.59 -0.50 10.28
C HIS A 108 16.35 -1.52 11.16
N PRO A 109 17.46 -1.15 11.83
CA PRO A 109 18.32 -2.13 12.51
C PRO A 109 17.76 -2.68 13.84
N THR A 110 16.76 -2.03 14.45
CA THR A 110 16.32 -2.31 15.82
C THR A 110 14.83 -2.64 15.98
N GLY A 111 14.31 -3.54 15.14
CA GLY A 111 12.98 -4.14 15.35
C GLY A 111 12.94 -4.98 16.62
N PHE A 112 11.94 -4.78 17.48
CA PHE A 112 11.83 -5.56 18.72
C PHE A 112 11.36 -7.00 18.46
N ILE A 113 11.97 -7.94 19.16
CA ILE A 113 11.55 -9.34 19.19
C ILE A 113 10.63 -9.53 20.40
N GLU A 114 9.38 -9.91 20.15
CA GLU A 114 8.49 -10.33 21.23
C GLU A 114 8.95 -11.69 21.79
N VAL A 115 9.25 -11.75 23.09
CA VAL A 115 9.76 -12.97 23.74
C VAL A 115 8.77 -14.15 23.64
N LYS A 116 7.47 -13.87 23.66
CA LYS A 116 6.42 -14.89 23.53
C LYS A 116 6.25 -15.40 22.09
N GLN A 117 6.63 -14.59 21.10
CA GLN A 117 6.48 -14.88 19.67
C GLN A 117 7.73 -14.44 18.88
N PRO A 118 8.90 -15.04 19.15
CA PRO A 118 10.16 -14.53 18.64
C PRO A 118 10.24 -14.55 17.10
N ASN A 119 9.52 -15.50 16.48
CA ASN A 119 9.47 -15.69 15.03
C ASN A 119 8.32 -14.93 14.36
N PHE A 120 7.57 -14.09 15.09
CA PHE A 120 6.49 -13.31 14.47
C PHE A 120 7.06 -12.38 13.39
N HIS A 121 6.50 -12.41 12.19
CA HIS A 121 7.11 -11.76 11.03
C HIS A 121 7.07 -10.23 11.13
N THR A 122 5.97 -9.68 11.66
CA THR A 122 5.85 -8.25 11.91
C THR A 122 6.52 -7.90 13.24
N LYS A 123 7.39 -6.90 13.23
CA LYS A 123 8.09 -6.37 14.41
C LYS A 123 7.58 -4.96 14.69
N PHE A 124 7.64 -4.52 15.94
CA PHE A 124 7.36 -3.12 16.27
C PHE A 124 8.67 -2.42 16.63
N LEU A 125 8.68 -1.11 16.44
CA LEU A 125 9.79 -0.26 16.83
C LEU A 125 9.50 0.35 18.20
N ALA A 126 10.55 0.64 18.98
CA ALA A 126 10.43 1.23 20.31
C ALA A 126 9.61 2.54 20.33
N PRO A 127 9.82 3.48 19.40
CA PRO A 127 9.08 4.73 19.39
C PRO A 127 7.57 4.53 19.21
N GLU A 128 7.15 3.50 18.47
CA GLU A 128 5.75 3.17 18.18
C GLU A 128 5.05 2.56 19.39
N ALA A 129 5.76 1.80 20.22
CA ALA A 129 5.22 1.26 21.47
C ALA A 129 5.07 2.32 22.59
N LEU A 130 5.71 3.48 22.43
CA LEU A 130 5.74 4.57 23.41
C LEU A 130 4.87 5.77 23.01
N ARG A 131 4.16 5.69 21.87
CA ARG A 131 3.17 6.67 21.44
C ARG A 131 1.83 6.47 22.14
#